data_AF-A0AAV4YGZ1-F1
#
_entry.id   AF-A0AAV4YGZ1-F1
#
_cell.length_a   1.000
_cell.length_b   1.000
_cell.length_c   1.000
_cell.angle_alpha   90.00
_cell.angle_beta   90.00
_cell.angle_gamma   90.00
#
_symmetry.space_group_name_H-M   'P 1'
#
loop_
_entity.id
_entity.type
_entity.pdbx_description
1 polymer ?
#
loop_
_entity_poly.entity_id
_entity_poly.type
_entity_poly.pdbx_seq_one_letter_code
_entity_poly.pdbx_strand_id
1 'polypeptide(L)'
;MVKPDRKTLLSLLRYDPFTGNLIWKANVGQGITGNIAGTKYTTYVCSGNYPKATIILFMLGGIWIDPVTFKDRNRSNTKFENLVFPTSEAWITIEQFNAKRLIDELEAGELEKLRLERVKERQRAHNDRQYKHEKRQKYQQKLAERNRKIGKLAKTSNKKRAAEVAKLKAIILGHSK
;
A
#
# COMPACT_ATOMS: atom_id res chain seq x y z
N MET A 1 35.97 -8.24 9.48
CA MET A 1 34.50 -8.07 9.56
C MET A 1 34.16 -6.73 8.94
N VAL A 2 33.25 -6.68 7.96
CA VAL A 2 32.87 -5.43 7.27
C VAL A 2 31.81 -4.72 8.09
N LYS A 3 32.07 -3.46 8.47
CA LYS A 3 31.09 -2.63 9.20
C LYS A 3 29.92 -2.29 8.26
N PRO A 4 28.66 -2.45 8.68
CA PRO A 4 27.53 -2.06 7.85
C PRO A 4 27.53 -0.55 7.62
N ASP A 5 27.12 -0.13 6.42
CA ASP A 5 26.96 1.28 6.12
C ASP A 5 25.76 1.87 6.87
N ARG A 6 25.74 3.20 7.01
CA ARG A 6 24.72 3.91 7.77
C ARG A 6 23.32 3.71 7.19
N LYS A 7 23.19 3.65 5.86
CA LYS A 7 21.89 3.49 5.18
C LYS A 7 21.30 2.13 5.47
N THR A 8 22.13 1.08 5.45
CA THR A 8 21.75 -0.28 5.85
C THR A 8 21.29 -0.34 7.31
N LEU A 9 22.00 0.30 8.25
CA LEU A 9 21.53 0.31 9.64
C LEU A 9 20.22 1.09 9.82
N LEU A 10 20.05 2.21 9.13
CA LEU A 10 18.83 3.02 9.20
C LEU A 10 17.60 2.33 8.58
N SER A 11 17.79 1.43 7.60
CA SER A 11 16.70 0.63 7.03
C SER A 11 16.30 -0.53 7.95
N LEU A 12 17.25 -1.07 8.73
CA LEU A 12 17.03 -2.22 9.61
C LEU A 12 16.58 -1.83 11.03
N LEU A 13 17.08 -0.72 11.56
CA LEU A 13 16.94 -0.36 12.97
C LEU A 13 16.35 1.03 13.17
N ARG A 14 15.66 1.17 14.30
CA ARG A 14 15.16 2.41 14.90
C ARG A 14 15.78 2.55 16.28
N TYR A 15 16.26 3.74 16.62
CA TYR A 15 16.72 4.07 17.96
C TYR A 15 15.63 4.83 18.72
N ASP A 16 15.37 4.43 19.96
CA ASP A 16 14.55 5.17 20.93
C ASP A 16 15.46 5.94 21.91
N PRO A 17 15.51 7.28 21.83
CA PRO A 17 16.40 8.09 22.66
C PRO A 17 16.06 8.10 24.15
N PHE A 18 14.80 7.83 24.52
CA PHE A 18 14.34 7.90 25.92
C PHE A 18 14.63 6.60 26.68
N THR A 19 14.52 5.47 25.99
CA THR A 19 14.81 4.15 26.57
C THR A 19 16.23 3.69 26.28
N GLY A 20 16.89 4.27 25.28
CA GLY A 20 18.20 3.84 24.81
C GLY A 20 18.18 2.55 23.99
N ASN A 21 17.01 2.11 23.54
CA ASN A 21 16.84 0.82 22.87
C ASN A 21 16.99 0.94 21.35
N LEU A 22 17.50 -0.13 20.74
CA LEU A 22 17.41 -0.35 19.30
C LEU A 22 16.25 -1.31 19.03
N ILE A 23 15.43 -0.95 18.05
CA ILE A 23 14.20 -1.66 17.66
C ILE A 23 14.34 -2.02 16.17
N TRP A 24 14.07 -3.26 15.79
CA TRP A 24 14.06 -3.65 14.39
C TRP A 24 12.87 -3.02 13.64
N LYS A 25 13.13 -2.39 12.49
CA LYS A 25 12.10 -1.78 11.62
C LYS A 25 11.43 -2.80 10.70
N ALA A 26 12.11 -3.90 10.38
CA ALA A 26 11.60 -4.95 9.51
C ALA A 26 11.68 -6.31 10.20
N ASN A 27 10.65 -7.14 10.01
CA ASN A 27 10.75 -8.58 10.21
C ASN A 27 11.68 -9.14 9.12
N VAL A 28 12.98 -9.16 9.40
CA VAL A 28 13.96 -9.82 8.53
C VAL A 28 13.78 -11.34 8.77
N GLY A 29 12.85 -11.98 8.05
CA GLY A 29 12.70 -13.44 7.95
C GLY A 29 12.60 -14.24 9.28
N GLN A 30 11.47 -14.92 9.50
CA GLN A 30 11.23 -15.87 10.61
C GLN A 30 12.01 -15.64 11.93
N GLY A 31 11.38 -14.95 12.88
CA GLY A 31 11.62 -15.27 14.30
C GLY A 31 12.45 -14.31 15.14
N ILE A 32 12.57 -13.02 14.80
CA ILE A 32 13.16 -12.03 15.73
C ILE A 32 12.27 -10.79 15.85
N THR A 33 11.14 -10.91 16.55
CA THR A 33 10.59 -9.83 17.38
C THR A 33 11.33 -9.80 18.71
N GLY A 34 12.66 -9.72 18.64
CA GLY A 34 13.50 -9.55 19.82
C GLY A 34 13.68 -8.07 20.08
N ASN A 35 13.01 -7.56 21.12
CA ASN A 35 13.47 -6.33 21.74
C ASN A 35 14.98 -6.52 22.04
N ILE A 36 15.87 -5.69 21.49
CA ILE A 36 17.31 -5.74 21.85
C ILE A 36 17.50 -5.30 23.32
N ALA A 37 16.42 -5.06 24.07
CA ALA A 37 16.39 -4.80 25.51
C ALA A 37 17.15 -5.81 26.39
N GLY A 38 17.58 -6.98 25.88
CA GLY A 38 18.33 -7.97 26.65
C GLY A 38 19.85 -7.85 26.59
N THR A 39 20.43 -7.38 25.49
CA THR A 39 21.89 -7.32 25.34
C THR A 39 22.39 -5.96 25.79
N LYS A 40 22.71 -5.86 27.09
CA LYS A 40 23.11 -4.61 27.76
C LYS A 40 24.27 -3.87 27.06
N TYR A 41 25.09 -4.55 26.26
CA TYR A 41 26.33 -4.00 25.72
C TYR A 41 26.56 -4.18 24.21
N THR A 42 26.14 -5.29 23.58
CA THR A 42 26.45 -5.60 22.17
C THR A 42 25.21 -6.05 21.40
N THR A 43 25.09 -5.68 20.12
CA THR A 43 24.00 -6.08 19.24
C THR A 43 24.56 -6.80 18.01
N TYR A 44 23.96 -7.92 17.64
CA TYR A 44 24.27 -8.63 16.40
C TYR A 44 23.49 -8.01 15.23
N VAL A 45 24.19 -7.47 14.23
CA VAL A 45 23.61 -6.84 13.05
C VAL A 45 24.50 -7.12 11.84
N CYS A 46 23.92 -7.41 10.67
CA CYS A 46 24.66 -7.63 9.42
C CYS A 46 25.83 -8.62 9.57
N SER A 47 25.59 -9.73 10.27
CA SER A 47 26.57 -10.79 10.52
C SER A 47 27.77 -10.40 11.40
N GLY A 48 27.63 -9.35 12.22
CA GLY A 48 28.65 -8.91 13.15
C GLY A 48 28.10 -8.50 14.52
N ASN A 49 28.91 -8.65 15.56
CA ASN A 49 28.61 -8.16 16.91
C ASN A 49 29.26 -6.79 17.11
N TYR A 50 28.46 -5.78 17.43
CA TYR A 50 28.95 -4.42 17.65
C TYR A 50 28.44 -3.87 18.99
N PRO A 51 29.17 -3.00 19.68
CA PRO A 51 28.64 -2.33 20.86
C PRO A 51 27.37 -1.52 20.52
N LYS A 52 26.34 -1.66 21.35
CA LYS A 52 25.03 -1.02 21.12
C LYS A 52 25.17 0.50 20.98
N ALA A 53 25.95 1.12 21.87
CA ALA A 53 26.19 2.56 21.85
C ALA A 53 26.94 3.02 20.59
N THR A 54 27.86 2.20 20.09
CA THR A 54 28.61 2.48 18.86
C THR A 54 27.70 2.46 17.63
N ILE A 55 26.76 1.51 17.55
CA ILE A 55 25.71 1.52 16.51
C ILE A 55 24.86 2.79 16.61
N ILE A 56 24.41 3.15 17.81
CA ILE A 56 23.57 4.34 18.04
C ILE A 56 24.30 5.60 17.56
N LEU A 57 25.55 5.81 17.99
CA LEU A 57 26.32 6.98 17.58
C LEU A 57 26.61 6.99 16.07
N PHE A 58 26.88 5.84 15.45
CA PHE A 58 27.06 5.77 14.00
C PHE A 58 25.77 6.06 13.23
N MET A 59 24.61 5.58 13.71
CA MET A 59 23.32 5.92 13.11
C MET A 59 23.01 7.42 13.21
N LEU A 60 23.38 8.05 14.33
CA LEU A 60 23.13 9.46 14.59
C LEU A 60 24.14 10.36 13.86
N GLY A 61 25.43 10.21 14.13
CA GLY A 61 26.50 11.09 13.65
C GLY A 61 27.27 10.58 12.42
N GLY A 62 27.03 9.35 11.96
CA GLY A 62 27.73 8.78 10.80
C GLY A 62 29.18 8.36 11.05
N ILE A 63 29.65 8.43 12.30
CA ILE A 63 31.02 8.07 12.69
C ILE A 63 30.99 6.86 13.62
N TRP A 64 31.82 5.85 13.31
CA TRP A 64 32.00 4.67 14.16
C TRP A 64 32.92 5.02 15.33
N ILE A 65 32.34 5.11 16.53
CA ILE A 65 33.07 5.48 17.76
C ILE A 65 33.15 4.25 18.67
N ASP A 66 34.37 3.83 18.98
CA ASP A 66 34.68 2.75 19.91
C ASP A 66 36.04 3.01 20.59
N PRO A 67 36.10 3.19 21.92
CA PRO A 67 35.00 3.11 22.88
C PRO A 67 34.09 4.35 22.91
N VAL A 68 32.80 4.13 23.18
CA VAL A 68 31.86 5.22 23.47
C VAL A 68 32.02 5.71 24.90
N THR A 69 32.01 7.04 25.07
CA THR A 69 32.03 7.69 26.39
C THR A 69 30.60 7.92 26.88
N PHE A 70 30.37 7.68 28.17
CA PHE A 70 29.07 7.82 28.85
C PHE A 70 29.19 8.81 30.00
N LYS A 71 28.23 9.72 30.15
CA LYS A 71 28.26 10.75 31.21
C LYS A 71 28.23 10.13 32.61
N ASP A 72 27.38 9.13 32.82
CA ASP A 72 27.24 8.41 34.08
C ASP A 72 28.21 7.22 34.23
N ARG A 73 29.09 6.99 33.25
CA ARG A 73 30.01 5.84 33.15
C ARG A 73 29.32 4.45 33.10
N ASN A 74 28.00 4.39 33.01
CA ASN A 74 27.21 3.17 32.90
C ASN A 74 27.00 2.80 31.43
N ARG A 75 27.78 1.83 30.95
CA ARG A 75 27.71 1.34 29.56
C ARG A 75 26.39 0.68 29.17
N SER A 76 25.54 0.34 30.15
CA SER A 76 24.18 -0.18 29.89
C SER A 76 23.18 0.93 29.58
N ASN A 77 23.43 2.15 30.08
CA ASN A 77 22.56 3.30 29.89
C ASN A 77 22.85 3.98 28.55
N THR A 78 22.21 3.49 27.49
CA THR A 78 22.36 4.00 26.13
C THR A 78 21.30 5.04 25.74
N LYS A 79 20.65 5.66 26.74
CA LYS A 79 19.80 6.82 26.51
C LYS A 79 20.60 7.94 25.88
N PHE A 80 19.96 8.73 25.03
CA PHE A 80 20.67 9.74 24.24
C PHE A 80 21.38 10.74 25.16
N GLU A 81 20.70 11.17 26.23
CA GLU A 81 21.23 12.11 27.21
C GLU A 81 22.54 11.66 27.87
N ASN A 82 22.79 10.35 27.91
CA ASN A 82 23.94 9.75 28.56
C ASN A 82 25.11 9.50 27.59
N LEU A 83 24.88 9.56 26.28
CA LEU A 83 25.91 9.37 25.26
C LEU A 83 26.72 10.65 25.07
N VAL A 84 28.05 10.51 25.00
CA VAL A 84 28.97 11.62 24.71
C VAL A 84 29.46 11.51 23.27
N PHE A 85 29.22 12.56 22.49
CA PHE A 85 29.70 12.68 21.12
C PHE A 85 31.09 13.32 21.13
N PRO A 86 32.12 12.67 20.53
CA PRO A 86 33.52 13.02 20.77
C PRO A 86 34.01 14.34 20.18
N THR A 87 33.27 15.07 19.34
CA THR A 87 33.69 16.39 18.83
C THR A 87 32.50 17.23 18.35
N SER A 88 32.72 18.54 18.18
CA SER A 88 31.83 19.55 17.59
C SER A 88 31.35 19.26 16.15
N GLU A 89 31.74 18.13 15.57
CA GLU A 89 31.34 17.65 14.24
C GLU A 89 30.14 16.68 14.29
N ALA A 90 29.58 16.40 15.47
CA ALA A 90 28.30 15.70 15.56
C ALA A 90 27.15 16.65 15.20
N TRP A 91 26.85 16.75 13.90
CA TRP A 91 25.88 17.68 13.29
C TRP A 91 24.40 17.48 13.67
N ILE A 92 24.07 16.66 14.66
CA ILE A 92 22.67 16.39 15.04
C ILE A 92 22.48 16.61 16.54
N THR A 93 21.94 17.77 16.89
CA THR A 93 21.36 18.02 18.21
C THR A 93 20.08 17.19 18.39
N ILE A 94 19.65 16.98 19.64
CA ILE A 94 18.35 16.33 19.96
C ILE A 94 17.21 16.98 19.18
N GLU A 95 17.25 18.30 19.04
CA GLU A 95 16.27 19.09 18.32
C GLU A 95 16.26 18.76 16.83
N GLN A 96 17.43 18.65 16.20
CA GLN A 96 17.54 18.27 14.79
C GLN A 96 17.09 16.82 14.54
N PHE A 97 17.38 15.90 15.46
CA PHE A 97 16.88 14.53 15.38
C PHE A 97 15.35 14.46 15.52
N ASN A 98 14.79 15.15 16.50
CA ASN A 98 13.34 15.20 16.73
C ASN A 98 12.63 15.92 15.57
N ALA A 99 13.20 17.00 15.03
CA ALA A 99 12.67 17.71 13.87
C ALA A 99 12.64 16.81 12.63
N LYS A 100 13.72 16.07 12.35
CA LYS A 100 13.74 15.12 11.23
C LYS A 100 12.70 14.01 11.39
N ARG A 101 12.55 13.47 12.62
CA ARG A 101 11.53 12.45 12.92
C ARG A 101 10.11 12.99 12.68
N LEU A 102 9.83 14.21 13.12
CA LEU A 102 8.53 14.87 12.92
C LEU A 102 8.24 15.07 11.42
N ILE A 103 9.23 15.47 10.63
CA ILE A 103 9.09 15.62 9.17
C ILE A 103 8.77 14.27 8.52
N ASP A 104 9.54 13.22 8.82
CA ASP A 104 9.32 11.89 8.26
C ASP A 104 7.93 11.32 8.64
N GLU A 105 7.45 11.59 9.87
CA GLU A 105 6.11 11.18 10.34
C GLU A 105 4.98 11.97 9.66
N LEU A 106 5.17 13.27 9.43
CA LEU A 106 4.22 14.11 8.71
C LEU A 106 4.11 13.69 7.24
N GLU A 107 5.25 13.48 6.56
CA GLU A 107 5.29 13.01 5.17
C GLU A 107 4.62 11.63 5.02
N ALA A 108 4.87 10.71 5.95
CA ALA A 108 4.19 9.41 5.96
C ALA A 108 2.67 9.56 6.15
N GLY A 109 2.23 10.49 7.01
CA GLY A 109 0.82 10.81 7.22
C GLY A 109 0.14 11.40 5.98
N GLU A 110 0.81 12.29 5.26
CA GLU A 110 0.32 12.83 3.99
C GLU A 110 0.23 11.77 2.89
N LEU A 111 1.23 10.89 2.80
CA LEU A 111 1.23 9.78 1.85
C LEU A 111 0.06 8.83 2.08
N GLU A 112 -0.28 8.55 3.34
CA GLU A 112 -1.41 7.69 3.71
C GLU A 112 -2.76 8.36 3.39
N LYS A 113 -2.89 9.67 3.63
CA LYS A 113 -4.08 10.44 3.19
C LYS A 113 -4.27 10.34 1.68
N LEU A 114 -3.22 10.55 0.90
CA LEU A 114 -3.24 10.46 -0.57
C LEU A 114 -3.58 9.03 -1.04
N ARG A 115 -3.11 8.00 -0.32
CA ARG A 115 -3.43 6.60 -0.60
C ARG A 115 -4.92 6.33 -0.38
N LEU A 116 -5.48 6.76 0.74
CA LEU A 116 -6.90 6.60 1.07
C LEU A 116 -7.80 7.33 0.08
N GLU A 117 -7.40 8.53 -0.36
CA GLU A 117 -8.16 9.30 -1.35
C GLU A 117 -8.21 8.58 -2.71
N ARG A 118 -7.07 8.08 -3.19
CA ARG A 118 -7.03 7.27 -4.43
C ARG A 118 -7.87 5.98 -4.34
N VAL A 119 -7.95 5.35 -3.17
CA VAL A 119 -8.83 4.19 -2.96
C VAL A 119 -10.31 4.61 -3.08
N LYS A 120 -10.71 5.73 -2.47
CA LYS A 120 -12.08 6.25 -2.59
C LYS A 120 -12.44 6.59 -4.03
N GLU A 121 -11.55 7.21 -4.79
CA GLU A 121 -11.76 7.53 -6.20
C GLU A 121 -11.96 6.27 -7.05
N ARG A 122 -11.12 5.23 -6.85
CA ARG A 122 -11.27 3.94 -7.55
C ARG A 122 -12.61 3.30 -7.26
N GLN A 123 -13.08 3.36 -6.00
CA GLN A 123 -14.37 2.82 -5.63
C GLN A 123 -15.52 3.57 -6.32
N ARG A 124 -15.48 4.90 -6.35
CA ARG A 124 -16.47 5.72 -7.08
C ARG A 124 -16.48 5.36 -8.56
N ALA A 125 -15.31 5.28 -9.20
CA ALA A 125 -15.20 4.91 -10.61
C ALA A 125 -15.73 3.50 -10.90
N HIS A 126 -15.50 2.54 -10.00
CA HIS A 126 -16.06 1.19 -10.12
C HIS A 126 -17.59 1.22 -10.05
N ASN A 127 -18.16 1.93 -9.07
CA ASN A 127 -19.61 2.05 -8.91
C ASN A 127 -20.27 2.71 -10.13
N ASP A 128 -19.65 3.76 -10.69
CA ASP A 128 -20.13 4.42 -11.91
C ASP A 128 -20.10 3.49 -13.13
N ARG A 129 -19.07 2.65 -13.26
CA ARG A 129 -18.98 1.65 -14.34
C ARG A 129 -20.06 0.60 -14.19
N GLN A 130 -20.30 0.10 -12.98
CA GLN A 130 -21.38 -0.85 -12.68
C GLN A 130 -22.75 -0.26 -13.05
N TYR A 131 -23.04 0.95 -12.59
CA TYR A 131 -24.28 1.65 -12.93
C TYR A 131 -24.48 1.82 -14.45
N LYS A 132 -23.43 2.25 -15.17
CA LYS A 132 -23.48 2.37 -16.64
C LYS A 132 -23.70 1.03 -17.32
N HIS A 133 -23.07 -0.03 -16.82
CA HIS A 133 -23.20 -1.38 -17.35
C HIS A 133 -24.62 -1.92 -17.16
N GLU A 134 -25.20 -1.81 -15.96
CA GLU A 134 -26.59 -2.19 -15.68
C GLU A 134 -27.58 -1.43 -16.56
N LYS A 135 -27.39 -0.11 -16.71
CA LYS A 135 -28.24 0.72 -17.57
C LYS A 135 -28.20 0.27 -19.03
N ARG A 136 -27.01 -0.07 -19.55
CA ARG A 136 -26.83 -0.63 -20.89
C ARG A 136 -27.51 -1.99 -21.04
N GLN A 137 -27.37 -2.88 -20.06
CA GLN A 137 -28.02 -4.18 -20.07
C GLN A 137 -29.54 -4.06 -20.12
N LYS A 138 -30.14 -3.21 -19.27
CA LYS A 138 -31.59 -2.94 -19.29
C LYS A 138 -32.06 -2.42 -20.65
N TYR A 139 -31.28 -1.53 -21.28
CA TYR A 139 -31.60 -1.04 -22.61
C TYR A 139 -31.57 -2.15 -23.66
N GLN A 140 -30.53 -2.99 -23.66
CA GLN A 140 -30.41 -4.11 -24.60
C GLN A 140 -31.54 -5.14 -24.42
N GLN A 141 -31.95 -5.42 -23.18
CA GLN A 141 -33.10 -6.29 -22.90
C GLN A 141 -34.39 -5.72 -23.50
N LYS A 142 -34.67 -4.42 -23.29
CA LYS A 142 -35.85 -3.76 -23.88
C LYS A 142 -35.83 -3.80 -25.40
N LEU A 143 -34.66 -3.61 -26.01
CA LEU A 143 -34.49 -3.66 -27.46
C LEU A 143 -34.78 -5.09 -27.99
N ALA A 144 -34.23 -6.11 -27.33
CA ALA A 144 -34.46 -7.50 -27.66
C ALA A 144 -35.94 -7.90 -27.54
N GLU A 145 -36.63 -7.47 -26.49
CA GLU A 145 -38.07 -7.69 -26.34
C GLU A 145 -38.88 -7.03 -27.45
N ARG A 146 -38.55 -5.78 -27.79
CA ARG A 146 -39.20 -5.07 -28.89
C ARG A 146 -39.02 -5.80 -30.22
N ASN A 147 -37.80 -6.25 -30.51
CA ASN A 147 -37.50 -7.03 -31.72
C ASN A 147 -38.23 -8.38 -31.75
N ARG A 148 -38.34 -9.07 -30.61
CA ARG A 148 -39.15 -10.30 -30.48
C ARG A 148 -40.64 -10.03 -30.78
N LYS A 149 -41.20 -8.94 -30.27
CA LYS A 149 -42.60 -8.56 -30.55
C LYS A 149 -42.82 -8.26 -32.04
N ILE A 150 -41.92 -7.48 -32.65
CA ILE A 150 -41.96 -7.17 -34.09
C ILE A 150 -41.89 -8.45 -34.92
N GLY A 151 -40.97 -9.36 -34.60
CA GLY A 151 -40.83 -10.64 -35.30
C GLY A 151 -42.08 -11.51 -35.20
N LYS A 152 -42.75 -11.55 -34.03
CA LYS A 152 -44.04 -12.23 -33.86
C LYS A 152 -45.11 -11.60 -34.76
N LEU A 153 -45.27 -10.28 -34.73
CA LEU A 153 -46.26 -9.56 -35.56
C LEU A 153 -46.03 -9.79 -37.05
N ALA A 154 -44.78 -9.75 -37.52
CA ALA A 154 -44.43 -10.02 -38.91
C ALA A 154 -44.83 -11.43 -39.35
N LYS A 155 -44.57 -12.45 -38.51
CA LYS A 155 -44.99 -13.84 -38.78
C LYS A 155 -46.50 -13.96 -38.87
N THR A 156 -47.25 -13.35 -37.96
CA THR A 156 -48.72 -13.39 -37.99
C THR A 156 -49.28 -12.67 -39.22
N SER A 157 -48.70 -11.53 -39.59
CA SER A 157 -49.08 -10.77 -40.79
C SER A 157 -48.83 -11.58 -42.06
N ASN A 158 -47.65 -12.19 -42.20
CA ASN A 158 -47.33 -13.05 -43.34
C ASN A 158 -48.26 -14.26 -43.42
N LYS A 159 -48.60 -14.88 -42.28
CA LYS A 159 -49.56 -15.99 -42.24
C LYS A 159 -50.95 -15.56 -42.72
N LYS A 160 -51.41 -14.37 -42.33
CA LYS A 160 -52.68 -13.80 -42.80
C LYS A 160 -52.66 -13.52 -44.31
N ARG A 161 -51.61 -12.87 -44.81
CA ARG A 161 -51.42 -12.61 -46.26
C ARG A 161 -51.39 -13.90 -47.06
N ALA A 162 -50.67 -14.92 -46.61
CA ALA A 162 -50.62 -16.22 -47.28
C ALA A 162 -52.01 -16.89 -47.36
N ALA A 163 -52.80 -16.81 -46.28
CA ALA A 163 -54.17 -17.34 -46.27
C ALA A 163 -55.10 -16.58 -47.23
N GLU A 164 -54.94 -15.26 -47.33
CA GLU A 164 -55.72 -14.41 -48.23
C GLU A 164 -55.38 -14.66 -49.70
N VAL A 165 -54.09 -14.80 -50.03
CA VAL A 165 -53.63 -15.20 -51.37
C VAL A 165 -54.17 -16.59 -51.75
N ALA A 166 -54.19 -17.54 -50.81
CA ALA A 166 -54.75 -18.86 -51.05
C ALA A 166 -56.27 -18.81 -51.34
N LYS A 167 -57.03 -17.97 -50.61
CA LYS A 167 -58.46 -17.73 -50.90
C LYS A 167 -58.67 -17.13 -52.29
N LEU A 168 -57.92 -16.09 -52.66
CA LEU A 168 -58.03 -15.45 -53.97
C LEU A 168 -57.69 -16.43 -55.12
N LYS A 169 -56.65 -17.26 -54.96
CA LYS A 169 -56.33 -18.31 -55.93
C LYS A 169 -57.48 -19.30 -56.12
N ALA A 170 -58.15 -19.72 -55.04
CA ALA A 170 -59.29 -20.63 -55.12
C ALA A 170 -60.48 -20.02 -55.86
N ILE A 171 -60.75 -18.73 -55.68
CA ILE A 171 -61.82 -18.01 -56.39
C ILE A 171 -61.53 -17.94 -57.89
N ILE A 172 -60.31 -17.54 -58.27
CA ILE A 172 -59.88 -17.42 -59.68
C ILE A 172 -59.95 -18.77 -60.39
N LEU A 173 -59.43 -19.83 -59.77
CA LEU A 173 -59.46 -21.18 -60.34
C LEU A 173 -60.87 -21.78 -60.39
N GLY A 174 -61.77 -21.37 -59.49
CA GLY A 174 -63.17 -21.80 -59.48
C GLY A 174 -64.05 -21.17 -60.55
N HIS A 175 -63.68 -20.00 -61.09
CA HIS A 175 -64.41 -19.30 -62.16
C HIS A 175 -63.91 -19.65 -63.58
N SER A 176 -62.90 -20.53 -63.70
CA SER A 176 -62.30 -20.95 -64.97
C SER A 176 -62.82 -22.31 -65.46
N LYS A 177 -64.07 -22.65 -65.16
CA LYS A 177 -64.77 -23.85 -65.66
C LYS A 177 -66.02 -23.47 -66.41
#